data_AF-A0A3N4J2M5-F1
#
_entry.id   AF-A0A3N4J2M5-F1
#
_cell.length_a   1.000
_cell.length_b   1.000
_cell.length_c   1.000
_cell.angle_alpha   90.00
_cell.angle_beta   90.00
_cell.angle_gamma   90.00
#
_symmetry.space_group_name_H-M   'P 1'
#
loop_
_entity.id
_entity.type
_entity.pdbx_description
1 polymer ?
#
loop_
_entity_poly.entity_id
_entity_poly.type
_entity_poly.pdbx_seq_one_letter_code
_entity_poly.pdbx_strand_id
1 'polypeptide(L)'
;MSSRDLIRLRDSASDFLERKVTDAVITVPTDFSDIQKEALVAVAKAGELEVLQIIREPVAAVLAYAARQIPEEQGVDKNILVADLRGTRCDTAVVASRGGMYTILATAHDYGLGGLKLDEVLVDYFSKEFIKKHKADLGNERSLAKLRLEAEGTKRTLSLGTSATISIESLADGYDFYSTINRLRYELSAKKVFDQIVSLVENVVKRVELDLLDIGEVILLGGTSHTPKIAFGIATLFPDSVSVNAPATLTTALIPSELSARSAVIQASLIAEFNNEDIKQSTHPAVTIAPYLSHPIGVVIGEDNSSQAMLEAQTAAPARRITQFDIQSDGDVIVRICEGIREIVVEKVERQVNGEKGRMIGKKRMKMMKRRRKKSAIAY
;
A
#
# COMPACT_ATOMS: atom_id res chain seq x y z
N MET A 1 -9.92 20.40 -1.97
CA MET A 1 -8.84 21.21 -2.55
C MET A 1 -9.47 22.38 -3.28
N SER A 2 -9.09 23.60 -2.96
CA SER A 2 -9.61 24.81 -3.60
C SER A 2 -8.76 25.21 -4.82
N SER A 3 -9.30 26.05 -5.70
CA SER A 3 -8.55 26.63 -6.83
C SER A 3 -7.30 27.38 -6.35
N ARG A 4 -7.41 28.09 -5.21
CA ARG A 4 -6.28 28.79 -4.59
C ARG A 4 -5.15 27.87 -4.16
N ASP A 5 -5.47 26.66 -3.68
CA ASP A 5 -4.46 25.68 -3.28
C ASP A 5 -3.68 25.17 -4.50
N LEU A 6 -4.38 24.87 -5.61
CA LEU A 6 -3.74 24.45 -6.86
C LEU A 6 -2.89 25.55 -7.48
N ILE A 7 -3.37 26.80 -7.48
CA ILE A 7 -2.60 27.96 -7.96
C ILE A 7 -1.30 28.09 -7.17
N ARG A 8 -1.35 28.01 -5.83
CA ARG A 8 -0.14 28.08 -4.99
C ARG A 8 0.85 26.95 -5.29
N LEU A 9 0.36 25.73 -5.52
CA LEU A 9 1.21 24.59 -5.87
C LEU A 9 1.86 24.77 -7.25
N ARG A 10 1.08 25.20 -8.25
CA ARG A 10 1.57 25.52 -9.60
C ARG A 10 2.61 26.65 -9.57
N ASP A 11 2.34 27.71 -8.83
CA ASP A 11 3.23 28.87 -8.72
C ASP A 11 4.55 28.46 -8.04
N SER A 12 4.48 27.69 -6.95
CA SER A 12 5.68 27.14 -6.29
C SER A 12 6.51 26.27 -7.24
N ALA A 13 5.86 25.45 -8.07
CA ALA A 13 6.55 24.65 -9.07
C ALA A 13 7.13 25.50 -10.21
N SER A 14 6.43 26.56 -10.63
CA SER A 14 6.86 27.47 -11.68
C SER A 14 8.06 28.31 -11.23
N ASP A 15 8.04 28.78 -9.99
CA ASP A 15 9.14 29.51 -9.35
C ASP A 15 10.40 28.62 -9.26
N PHE A 16 10.24 27.36 -8.86
CA PHE A 16 11.35 26.41 -8.78
C PHE A 16 11.94 26.06 -10.16
N LEU A 17 11.11 25.95 -11.20
CA LEU A 17 11.54 25.59 -12.55
C LEU A 17 11.94 26.80 -13.41
N GLU A 18 11.75 28.02 -12.90
CA GLU A 18 11.95 29.30 -13.62
C GLU A 18 11.17 29.37 -14.95
N ARG A 19 10.02 28.67 -15.03
CA ARG A 19 9.15 28.65 -16.20
C ARG A 19 7.70 28.40 -15.78
N LYS A 20 6.75 28.95 -16.55
CA LYS A 20 5.32 28.73 -16.29
C LYS A 20 4.96 27.26 -16.46
N VAL A 21 4.42 26.64 -15.42
CA VAL A 21 3.81 25.30 -15.50
C VAL A 21 2.39 25.42 -16.03
N THR A 22 2.10 24.74 -17.13
CA THR A 22 0.80 24.77 -17.84
C THR A 22 -0.01 23.49 -17.66
N ASP A 23 0.67 22.36 -17.49
CA ASP A 23 0.05 21.04 -17.57
C ASP A 23 0.41 20.17 -16.36
N ALA A 24 -0.51 19.29 -15.94
CA ALA A 24 -0.28 18.37 -14.84
C ALA A 24 -1.02 17.03 -15.01
N VAL A 25 -0.44 15.99 -14.39
CA VAL A 25 -1.14 14.74 -14.07
C VAL A 25 -1.52 14.79 -12.59
N ILE A 26 -2.76 14.42 -12.27
CA ILE A 26 -3.27 14.47 -10.89
C ILE A 26 -3.64 13.07 -10.41
N THR A 27 -3.25 12.74 -9.18
CA THR A 27 -3.65 11.48 -8.52
C THR A 27 -4.96 11.66 -7.76
N VAL A 28 -5.82 10.63 -7.80
CA VAL A 28 -7.08 10.62 -7.03
C VAL A 28 -7.32 9.25 -6.37
N PRO A 29 -8.09 9.21 -5.25
CA PRO A 29 -8.54 7.97 -4.65
C PRO A 29 -9.35 7.09 -5.61
N THR A 30 -9.49 5.80 -5.30
CA THR A 30 -10.25 4.86 -6.16
C THR A 30 -11.76 5.07 -6.13
N ASP A 31 -12.29 5.60 -5.03
CA ASP A 31 -13.70 5.92 -4.84
C ASP A 31 -14.08 7.33 -5.33
N PHE A 32 -13.13 8.05 -5.96
CA PHE A 32 -13.38 9.36 -6.55
C PHE A 32 -14.35 9.24 -7.73
N SER A 33 -15.53 9.85 -7.58
CA SER A 33 -16.63 9.82 -8.57
C SER A 33 -16.34 10.67 -9.80
N ASP A 34 -17.05 10.42 -10.89
CA ASP A 34 -16.86 11.18 -12.13
C ASP A 34 -17.24 12.66 -11.96
N ILE A 35 -18.29 12.96 -11.18
CA ILE A 35 -18.66 14.34 -10.81
C ILE A 35 -17.50 15.03 -10.07
N GLN A 36 -16.84 14.33 -9.16
CA GLN A 36 -15.68 14.88 -8.45
C GLN A 36 -14.47 15.08 -9.38
N LYS A 37 -14.25 14.19 -10.35
CA LYS A 37 -13.20 14.36 -11.38
C LYS A 37 -13.47 15.58 -12.24
N GLU A 38 -14.69 15.75 -12.74
CA GLU A 38 -15.10 16.91 -13.52
C GLU A 38 -14.92 18.21 -12.72
N ALA A 39 -15.33 18.22 -11.46
CA ALA A 39 -15.12 19.35 -10.56
C ALA A 39 -13.63 19.66 -10.36
N LEU A 40 -12.78 18.64 -10.19
CA LEU A 40 -11.33 18.80 -10.06
C LEU A 40 -10.72 19.41 -11.33
N VAL A 41 -11.10 18.93 -12.51
CA VAL A 41 -10.65 19.47 -13.80
C VAL A 41 -11.10 20.92 -13.98
N ALA A 42 -12.34 21.24 -13.63
CA ALA A 42 -12.86 22.61 -13.68
C ALA A 42 -12.08 23.55 -12.74
N VAL A 43 -11.77 23.10 -11.53
CA VAL A 43 -11.00 23.86 -10.54
C VAL A 43 -9.54 24.07 -10.99
N ALA A 44 -8.93 23.05 -11.60
CA ALA A 44 -7.58 23.14 -12.17
C ALA A 44 -7.54 24.11 -13.35
N LYS A 45 -8.51 24.02 -14.27
CA LYS A 45 -8.65 24.92 -15.42
C LYS A 45 -8.83 26.38 -14.99
N ALA A 46 -9.61 26.63 -13.94
CA ALA A 46 -9.77 27.96 -13.36
C ALA A 46 -8.45 28.52 -12.78
N GLY A 47 -7.53 27.64 -12.38
CA GLY A 47 -6.16 27.98 -12.00
C GLY A 47 -5.15 27.91 -13.14
N GLU A 48 -5.59 28.03 -14.40
CA GLU A 48 -4.77 27.92 -15.62
C GLU A 48 -3.82 26.70 -15.64
N LEU A 49 -4.31 25.56 -15.13
CA LEU A 49 -3.59 24.30 -15.13
C LEU A 49 -4.41 23.26 -15.90
N GLU A 50 -3.89 22.81 -17.04
CA GLU A 50 -4.51 21.76 -17.84
C GLU A 50 -4.23 20.39 -17.20
N VAL A 51 -5.27 19.57 -17.08
CA VAL A 51 -5.16 18.22 -16.52
C VAL A 51 -5.02 17.24 -17.66
N LEU A 52 -3.79 16.80 -17.94
CA LEU A 52 -3.49 15.84 -19.01
C LEU A 52 -4.14 14.49 -18.73
N GLN A 53 -4.02 14.02 -17.48
CA GLN A 53 -4.56 12.74 -17.06
C GLN A 53 -4.83 12.72 -15.56
N ILE A 54 -5.85 11.95 -15.17
CA ILE A 54 -6.11 11.60 -13.78
C ILE A 54 -5.76 10.12 -13.59
N ILE A 55 -4.90 9.82 -12.61
CA ILE A 55 -4.49 8.46 -12.29
C ILE A 55 -4.94 8.06 -10.88
N ARG A 56 -5.26 6.78 -10.68
CA ARG A 56 -5.67 6.28 -9.36
C ARG A 56 -4.43 6.11 -8.48
N GLU A 57 -4.50 6.58 -7.24
CA GLU A 57 -3.41 6.51 -6.25
C GLU A 57 -2.73 5.12 -6.11
N PRO A 58 -3.45 3.99 -6.00
CA PRO A 58 -2.78 2.70 -5.85
C PRO A 58 -2.01 2.27 -7.12
N VAL A 59 -2.53 2.57 -8.31
CA VAL A 59 -1.83 2.30 -9.57
C VAL A 59 -0.62 3.21 -9.71
N ALA A 60 -0.75 4.47 -9.29
CA ALA A 60 0.34 5.43 -9.27
C ALA A 60 1.48 4.95 -8.36
N ALA A 61 1.17 4.44 -7.15
CA ALA A 61 2.17 3.87 -6.25
C ALA A 61 2.92 2.68 -6.87
N VAL A 62 2.20 1.77 -7.55
CA VAL A 62 2.82 0.64 -8.26
C VAL A 62 3.74 1.13 -9.38
N LEU A 63 3.31 2.11 -10.17
CA LEU A 63 4.11 2.71 -11.25
C LEU A 63 5.43 3.29 -10.73
N ALA A 64 5.42 3.94 -9.57
CA ALA A 64 6.64 4.52 -8.98
C ALA A 64 7.71 3.46 -8.64
N TYR A 65 7.30 2.27 -8.19
CA TYR A 65 8.22 1.16 -7.93
C TYR A 65 8.62 0.45 -9.22
N ALA A 66 7.68 0.24 -10.14
CA ALA A 66 7.95 -0.40 -11.42
C ALA A 66 8.96 0.39 -12.27
N ALA A 67 8.88 1.72 -12.27
CA ALA A 67 9.82 2.58 -12.98
C ALA A 67 11.27 2.50 -12.45
N ARG A 68 11.49 1.94 -11.25
CA ARG A 68 12.83 1.72 -10.67
C ARG A 68 13.34 0.29 -10.83
N GLN A 69 12.49 -0.66 -11.23
CA GLN A 69 12.90 -2.05 -11.39
C GLN A 69 13.91 -2.17 -12.52
N ILE A 70 14.93 -2.99 -12.29
CA ILE A 70 15.87 -3.41 -13.33
C ILE A 70 15.14 -4.23 -14.40
N PRO A 71 15.58 -4.22 -15.68
CA PRO A 71 14.86 -4.84 -16.79
C PRO A 71 14.47 -6.31 -16.57
N GLU A 72 15.26 -7.06 -15.81
CA GLU A 72 15.04 -8.48 -15.50
C GLU A 72 13.86 -8.72 -14.54
N GLU A 73 13.53 -7.72 -13.71
CA GLU A 73 12.39 -7.77 -12.79
C GLU A 73 11.14 -7.10 -13.37
N GLN A 74 11.29 -6.37 -14.48
CA GLN A 74 10.18 -5.72 -15.18
C GLN A 74 9.28 -6.77 -15.83
N GLY A 75 7.97 -6.61 -15.64
CA GLY A 75 6.97 -7.48 -16.26
C GLY A 75 6.74 -8.82 -15.56
N VAL A 76 7.38 -9.07 -14.41
CA VAL A 76 7.06 -10.23 -13.58
C VAL A 76 5.63 -10.11 -13.03
N ASP A 77 4.83 -11.13 -13.31
CA ASP A 77 3.42 -11.18 -12.91
C ASP A 77 3.30 -11.38 -11.40
N LYS A 78 2.64 -10.44 -10.71
CA LYS A 78 2.42 -10.49 -9.26
C LYS A 78 1.17 -9.75 -8.83
N ASN A 79 0.60 -10.17 -7.71
CA ASN A 79 -0.42 -9.39 -7.01
C ASN A 79 0.28 -8.48 -6.02
N ILE A 80 -0.03 -7.19 -6.08
CA ILE A 80 0.57 -6.15 -5.26
C ILE A 80 -0.53 -5.61 -4.35
N LEU A 81 -0.28 -5.58 -3.05
CA LEU A 81 -1.14 -4.89 -2.11
C LEU A 81 -0.62 -3.47 -1.91
N VAL A 82 -1.48 -2.47 -2.10
CA VAL A 82 -1.17 -1.09 -1.78
C VAL A 82 -1.99 -0.66 -0.57
N ALA A 83 -1.34 -0.10 0.43
CA ALA A 83 -1.98 0.47 1.61
C ALA A 83 -1.64 1.97 1.68
N ASP A 84 -2.58 2.83 1.28
CA ASP A 84 -2.49 4.29 1.44
C ASP A 84 -3.00 4.70 2.82
N LEU A 85 -2.07 5.04 3.70
CA LEU A 85 -2.35 5.40 5.08
C LEU A 85 -2.15 6.91 5.24
N ARG A 86 -3.25 7.65 5.22
CA ARG A 86 -3.24 9.12 5.23
C ARG A 86 -3.61 9.67 6.60
N GLY A 87 -3.81 10.98 6.69
CA GLY A 87 -4.23 11.66 7.92
C GLY A 87 -5.68 11.35 8.29
N THR A 88 -6.61 11.56 7.35
CA THR A 88 -8.06 11.46 7.60
C THR A 88 -8.66 10.12 7.22
N ARG A 89 -8.04 9.38 6.30
CA ARG A 89 -8.55 8.12 5.77
C ARG A 89 -7.44 7.11 5.52
N CYS A 90 -7.80 5.84 5.48
CA CYS A 90 -6.96 4.74 5.03
C CYS A 90 -7.64 4.03 3.87
N ASP A 91 -6.88 3.79 2.81
CA ASP A 91 -7.34 3.11 1.60
C ASP A 91 -6.42 1.93 1.31
N THR A 92 -7.00 0.78 1.02
CA THR A 92 -6.25 -0.41 0.62
C THR A 92 -6.75 -0.91 -0.72
N ALA A 93 -5.85 -1.42 -1.54
CA ALA A 93 -6.17 -1.98 -2.85
C ALA A 93 -5.30 -3.20 -3.14
N VAL A 94 -5.88 -4.20 -3.80
CA VAL A 94 -5.11 -5.29 -4.42
C VAL A 94 -5.04 -5.01 -5.91
N VAL A 95 -3.82 -4.98 -6.46
CA VAL A 95 -3.53 -4.68 -7.85
C VAL A 95 -2.86 -5.88 -8.50
N ALA A 96 -3.43 -6.41 -9.57
CA ALA A 96 -2.77 -7.37 -10.43
C ALA A 96 -1.81 -6.63 -11.38
N SER A 97 -0.51 -6.86 -11.23
CA SER A 97 0.50 -6.48 -12.21
C SER A 97 0.68 -7.64 -13.19
N ARG A 98 0.29 -7.45 -14.45
CA ARG A 98 0.41 -8.47 -15.50
C ARG A 98 1.04 -7.86 -16.75
N GLY A 99 2.26 -8.27 -17.08
CA GLY A 99 2.97 -7.75 -18.27
C GLY A 99 3.04 -6.22 -18.35
N GLY A 100 3.21 -5.54 -17.20
CA GLY A 100 3.26 -4.08 -17.13
C GLY A 100 1.90 -3.37 -17.07
N MET A 101 0.78 -4.10 -17.17
CA MET A 101 -0.56 -3.55 -16.93
C MET A 101 -0.98 -3.74 -15.47
N TYR A 102 -1.60 -2.71 -14.90
CA TYR A 102 -2.02 -2.68 -13.50
C TYR A 102 -3.55 -2.65 -13.41
N THR A 103 -4.15 -3.74 -12.95
CA THR A 103 -5.60 -3.86 -12.79
C THR A 103 -5.96 -3.91 -11.30
N ILE A 104 -6.83 -3.02 -10.85
CA ILE A 104 -7.34 -3.03 -9.47
C ILE A 104 -8.37 -4.16 -9.35
N LEU A 105 -8.12 -5.12 -8.44
CA LEU A 105 -9.00 -6.26 -8.20
C LEU A 105 -10.05 -5.95 -7.13
N ALA A 106 -9.65 -5.28 -6.04
CA ALA A 106 -10.58 -4.75 -5.05
C ALA A 106 -9.95 -3.60 -4.28
N THR A 107 -10.82 -2.86 -3.60
CA THR A 107 -10.45 -1.80 -2.68
C THR A 107 -11.22 -1.93 -1.35
N ALA A 108 -10.67 -1.33 -0.31
CA ALA A 108 -11.36 -1.07 0.94
C ALA A 108 -10.98 0.32 1.47
N HIS A 109 -11.95 0.98 2.10
CA HIS A 109 -11.85 2.38 2.50
C HIS A 109 -12.33 2.53 3.95
N ASP A 110 -11.58 3.25 4.76
CA ASP A 110 -11.99 3.69 6.09
C ASP A 110 -11.74 5.20 6.24
N TYR A 111 -12.83 5.97 6.30
CA TYR A 111 -12.80 7.44 6.35
C TYR A 111 -12.59 8.01 7.76
N GLY A 112 -12.55 7.16 8.78
CA GLY A 112 -12.33 7.55 10.19
C GLY A 112 -11.03 7.00 10.77
N LEU A 113 -10.25 6.29 9.96
CA LEU A 113 -9.00 5.66 10.35
C LEU A 113 -7.82 6.34 9.64
N GLY A 114 -6.77 6.66 10.38
CA GLY A 114 -5.59 7.32 9.82
C GLY A 114 -4.75 8.04 10.87
N GLY A 115 -3.90 8.95 10.39
CA GLY A 115 -2.97 9.73 11.20
C GLY A 115 -3.63 10.61 12.26
N LEU A 116 -4.82 11.17 11.98
CA LEU A 116 -5.55 12.00 12.94
C LEU A 116 -6.04 11.18 14.14
N LYS A 117 -6.44 9.93 13.93
CA LYS A 117 -6.80 9.00 15.01
C LYS A 117 -5.61 8.73 15.93
N LEU A 118 -4.41 8.70 15.36
CA LEU A 118 -3.17 8.54 16.12
C LEU A 118 -2.79 9.83 16.87
N ASP A 119 -3.08 11.00 16.28
CA ASP A 119 -2.92 12.30 16.95
C ASP A 119 -3.86 12.41 18.15
N GLU A 120 -5.13 11.98 18.01
CA GLU A 120 -6.11 11.91 19.10
C GLU A 120 -5.61 11.07 20.29
N VAL A 121 -4.93 9.94 20.03
CA VAL A 121 -4.35 9.10 21.10
C VAL A 121 -3.30 9.86 21.90
N LEU A 122 -2.47 10.67 21.24
CA LEU A 122 -1.45 11.50 21.91
C LEU A 122 -2.08 12.69 22.63
N VAL A 123 -3.08 13.33 22.02
CA VAL A 123 -3.85 14.40 22.66
C VAL A 123 -4.48 13.90 23.95
N ASP A 124 -5.13 12.74 23.95
CA ASP A 124 -5.72 12.12 25.14
C ASP A 124 -4.67 11.79 26.20
N TYR A 125 -3.51 11.27 25.78
CA TYR A 125 -2.40 10.94 26.67
C TYR A 125 -1.88 12.20 27.39
N PHE A 126 -1.54 13.23 26.63
CA PHE A 126 -0.99 14.47 27.17
C PHE A 126 -2.02 15.30 27.93
N SER A 127 -3.29 15.22 27.55
CA SER A 127 -4.36 15.88 28.30
C SER A 127 -4.48 15.33 29.71
N LYS A 128 -4.41 14.00 29.86
CA LYS A 128 -4.40 13.35 31.18
C LYS A 128 -3.16 13.72 32.00
N GLU A 129 -2.00 13.85 31.36
CA GLU A 129 -0.78 14.29 32.04
C GLU A 129 -0.85 15.75 32.50
N PHE A 130 -1.39 16.65 31.67
CA PHE A 130 -1.59 18.05 32.02
C PHE A 130 -2.51 18.20 33.23
N ILE A 131 -3.70 17.58 33.18
CA ILE A 131 -4.67 17.59 34.29
C ILE A 131 -4.03 17.02 35.56
N LYS A 132 -3.22 15.95 35.44
CA LYS A 132 -2.54 15.36 36.59
C LYS A 132 -1.52 16.32 37.23
N LYS A 133 -0.73 17.04 36.42
CA LYS A 133 0.34 17.95 36.85
C LYS A 133 -0.20 19.28 37.39
N HIS A 134 -1.13 19.91 36.68
CA HIS A 134 -1.57 21.27 36.95
C HIS A 134 -2.93 21.36 37.65
N LYS A 135 -3.68 20.25 37.73
CA LYS A 135 -5.07 20.24 38.26
C LYS A 135 -6.00 21.21 37.54
N ALA A 136 -5.66 21.57 36.30
CA ALA A 136 -6.42 22.46 35.42
C ALA A 136 -6.93 21.68 34.20
N ASP A 137 -8.03 22.13 33.62
CA ASP A 137 -8.65 21.53 32.44
C ASP A 137 -8.15 22.18 31.13
N LEU A 138 -8.18 21.42 30.04
CA LEU A 138 -7.78 21.86 28.69
C LEU A 138 -8.96 22.34 27.85
N GLY A 139 -10.16 22.41 28.43
CA GLY A 139 -11.46 22.41 27.72
C GLY A 139 -11.74 23.55 26.74
N ASN A 140 -10.84 24.53 26.56
CA ASN A 140 -10.97 25.55 25.52
C ASN A 140 -10.38 25.07 24.18
N GLU A 141 -11.09 25.38 23.09
CA GLU A 141 -10.71 24.96 21.73
C GLU A 141 -9.30 25.40 21.32
N ARG A 142 -8.84 26.57 21.80
CA ARG A 142 -7.50 27.09 21.52
C ARG A 142 -6.40 26.17 22.06
N SER A 143 -6.55 25.65 23.27
CA SER A 143 -5.53 24.78 23.89
C SER A 143 -5.51 23.41 23.22
N LEU A 144 -6.69 22.88 22.88
CA LEU A 144 -6.80 21.65 22.10
C LEU A 144 -6.17 21.79 20.72
N ALA A 145 -6.32 22.94 20.05
CA ALA A 145 -5.66 23.21 18.77
C ALA A 145 -4.13 23.23 18.90
N LYS A 146 -3.59 23.92 19.90
CA LYS A 146 -2.15 23.90 20.21
C LYS A 146 -1.66 22.47 20.47
N LEU A 147 -2.38 21.72 21.32
CA LEU A 147 -2.01 20.36 21.69
C LEU A 147 -2.08 19.40 20.50
N ARG A 148 -3.05 19.54 19.61
CA ARG A 148 -3.15 18.72 18.37
C ARG A 148 -1.97 18.95 17.45
N LEU A 149 -1.58 20.22 17.22
CA LEU A 149 -0.44 20.56 16.38
C LEU A 149 0.86 19.92 16.91
N GLU A 150 1.08 20.06 18.21
CA GLU A 150 2.27 19.54 18.88
C GLU A 150 2.24 18.01 19.03
N ALA A 151 1.05 17.41 19.19
CA ALA A 151 0.87 15.96 19.15
C ALA A 151 1.23 15.37 17.77
N GLU A 152 0.82 16.02 16.68
CA GLU A 152 1.20 15.61 15.34
C GLU A 152 2.73 15.68 15.14
N GLY A 153 3.35 16.78 15.57
CA GLY A 153 4.82 16.93 15.56
C GLY A 153 5.53 15.85 16.39
N THR A 154 5.00 15.55 17.57
CA THR A 154 5.49 14.49 18.46
C THR A 154 5.39 13.11 17.78
N LYS A 155 4.25 12.79 17.16
CA LYS A 155 4.04 11.54 16.40
C LYS A 155 5.07 11.37 15.27
N ARG A 156 5.32 12.44 14.50
CA ARG A 156 6.32 12.43 13.42
C ARG A 156 7.71 12.18 13.98
N THR A 157 8.09 12.86 15.07
CA THR A 157 9.37 12.64 15.77
C THR A 157 9.52 11.19 16.25
N LEU A 158 8.45 10.60 16.80
CA LEU A 158 8.44 9.20 17.25
C LEU A 158 8.57 8.19 16.10
N SER A 159 8.28 8.56 14.86
CA SER A 159 8.50 7.69 13.70
C SER A 159 10.00 7.56 13.38
N LEU A 160 10.79 8.59 13.71
CA LEU A 160 12.24 8.62 13.49
C LEU A 160 13.02 8.19 14.76
N GLY A 161 12.66 8.73 15.92
CA GLY A 161 13.33 8.49 17.20
C GLY A 161 12.56 7.59 18.18
N THR A 162 13.24 7.11 19.22
CA THR A 162 12.63 6.26 20.26
C THR A 162 11.95 7.06 21.37
N SER A 163 12.13 8.38 21.40
CA SER A 163 11.53 9.30 22.37
C SER A 163 11.27 10.65 21.71
N ALA A 164 10.24 11.35 22.19
CA ALA A 164 9.89 12.69 21.76
C ALA A 164 9.45 13.53 22.97
N THR A 165 9.72 14.82 22.90
CA THR A 165 9.35 15.79 23.93
C THR A 165 8.32 16.74 23.36
N ILE A 166 7.32 17.06 24.15
CA ILE A 166 6.31 18.06 23.86
C ILE A 166 6.51 19.26 24.79
N SER A 167 6.50 20.46 24.22
CA SER A 167 6.68 21.71 24.96
C SER A 167 5.73 22.76 24.41
N ILE A 168 4.78 23.21 25.23
CA ILE A 168 3.75 24.17 24.81
C ILE A 168 3.67 25.30 25.83
N GLU A 169 3.98 26.51 25.38
CA GLU A 169 3.84 27.71 26.20
C GLU A 169 2.37 28.11 26.34
N SER A 170 2.00 28.46 27.57
CA SER A 170 0.65 28.89 27.96
C SER A 170 -0.40 27.97 27.34
N LEU A 171 -0.30 26.67 27.65
CA LEU A 171 -1.19 25.67 27.09
C LEU A 171 -2.62 25.97 27.53
N ALA A 172 -2.89 26.01 28.84
CA ALA A 172 -4.18 26.41 29.41
C ALA A 172 -3.98 27.15 30.75
N ASP A 173 -4.84 28.12 31.04
CA ASP A 173 -4.83 28.93 32.28
C ASP A 173 -3.47 29.55 32.64
N GLY A 174 -2.65 29.86 31.63
CA GLY A 174 -1.31 30.41 31.83
C GLY A 174 -0.24 29.39 32.19
N TYR A 175 -0.59 28.10 32.30
CA TYR A 175 0.37 27.03 32.55
C TYR A 175 1.07 26.58 31.27
N ASP A 176 2.39 26.55 31.32
CA ASP A 176 3.22 25.87 30.34
C ASP A 176 3.11 24.35 30.53
N PHE A 177 3.19 23.60 29.44
CA PHE A 177 3.18 22.15 29.49
C PHE A 177 4.44 21.57 28.85
N TYR A 178 5.17 20.80 29.66
CA TYR A 178 6.34 20.05 29.23
C TYR A 178 6.17 18.58 29.58
N SER A 179 6.38 17.68 28.62
CA SER A 179 6.41 16.25 28.87
C SER A 179 7.24 15.49 27.84
N THR A 180 7.57 14.24 28.15
CA THR A 180 8.31 13.35 27.25
C THR A 180 7.57 12.02 27.15
N ILE A 181 7.49 11.47 25.95
CA ILE A 181 6.92 10.16 25.68
C ILE A 181 7.91 9.32 24.87
N ASN A 182 8.05 8.05 25.22
CA ASN A 182 8.82 7.11 24.42
C ASN A 182 7.92 6.36 23.42
N ARG A 183 8.53 5.85 22.34
CA ARG A 183 7.82 5.16 21.26
C ARG A 183 7.03 3.97 21.77
N LEU A 184 7.57 3.17 22.69
CA LEU A 184 6.87 2.03 23.27
C LEU A 184 5.56 2.44 23.96
N ARG A 185 5.57 3.55 24.72
CA ARG A 185 4.40 4.05 25.41
C ARG A 185 3.34 4.53 24.43
N TYR A 186 3.75 5.27 23.40
CA TYR A 186 2.85 5.65 22.30
C TYR A 186 2.26 4.42 21.62
N GLU A 187 3.08 3.42 21.29
CA GLU A 187 2.62 2.22 20.60
C GLU A 187 1.61 1.41 21.41
N LEU A 188 1.80 1.33 22.73
CA LEU A 188 0.83 0.71 23.64
C LEU A 188 -0.49 1.47 23.67
N SER A 189 -0.45 2.80 23.71
CA SER A 189 -1.63 3.66 23.69
C SER A 189 -2.37 3.62 22.35
N ALA A 190 -1.65 3.52 21.23
CA ALA A 190 -2.19 3.52 19.87
C ALA A 190 -2.53 2.11 19.34
N LYS A 191 -2.31 1.05 20.14
CA LYS A 191 -2.47 -0.36 19.72
C LYS A 191 -3.77 -0.62 18.96
N LYS A 192 -4.90 -0.13 19.48
CA LYS A 192 -6.22 -0.34 18.86
C LYS A 192 -6.28 0.21 17.42
N VAL A 193 -5.72 1.40 17.19
CA VAL A 193 -5.71 2.04 15.87
C VAL A 193 -4.79 1.26 14.91
N PHE A 194 -3.63 0.81 15.39
CA PHE A 194 -2.74 -0.03 14.57
C PHE A 194 -3.38 -1.36 14.18
N ASP A 195 -4.03 -2.04 15.12
CA ASP A 195 -4.72 -3.31 14.83
C ASP A 195 -5.83 -3.11 13.79
N GLN A 196 -6.54 -1.98 13.82
CA GLN A 196 -7.56 -1.63 12.82
C GLN A 196 -6.95 -1.44 11.43
N ILE A 197 -5.82 -0.75 11.32
CA ILE A 197 -5.10 -0.55 10.05
C ILE A 197 -4.63 -1.90 9.47
N VAL A 198 -4.03 -2.75 10.31
CA VAL A 198 -3.57 -4.09 9.89
C VAL A 198 -4.76 -4.95 9.45
N SER A 199 -5.88 -4.87 10.16
CA SER A 199 -7.11 -5.60 9.80
C SER A 199 -7.70 -5.12 8.46
N LEU A 200 -7.63 -3.82 8.15
CA LEU A 200 -8.08 -3.28 6.86
C LEU A 200 -7.28 -3.87 5.69
N VAL A 201 -5.97 -4.06 5.87
CA VAL A 201 -5.07 -4.70 4.90
C VAL A 201 -5.43 -6.17 4.71
N GLU A 202 -5.66 -6.93 5.79
CA GLU A 202 -6.04 -8.33 5.68
C GLU A 202 -7.41 -8.50 4.98
N ASN A 203 -8.36 -7.62 5.27
CA ASN A 203 -9.72 -7.70 4.73
C ASN A 203 -9.79 -7.46 3.22
N VAL A 204 -8.96 -6.58 2.64
CA VAL A 204 -8.99 -6.33 1.20
C VAL A 204 -8.49 -7.54 0.40
N VAL A 205 -7.54 -8.31 0.94
CA VAL A 205 -7.07 -9.56 0.32
C VAL A 205 -8.17 -10.61 0.31
N LYS A 206 -8.89 -10.75 1.43
CA LYS A 206 -10.02 -11.68 1.53
C LYS A 206 -11.17 -11.34 0.56
N ARG A 207 -11.40 -10.05 0.28
CA ARG A 207 -12.44 -9.59 -0.65
C ARG A 207 -12.24 -10.07 -2.10
N VAL A 208 -11.00 -10.33 -2.50
CA VAL A 208 -10.66 -10.86 -3.83
C VAL A 208 -10.47 -12.37 -3.84
N GLU A 209 -10.91 -13.05 -2.76
CA GLU A 209 -10.79 -14.50 -2.60
C GLU A 209 -9.35 -15.01 -2.75
N LEU A 210 -8.37 -14.15 -2.43
CA LEU A 210 -6.96 -14.49 -2.36
C LEU A 210 -6.55 -14.75 -0.90
N ASP A 211 -5.47 -15.49 -0.72
CA ASP A 211 -4.78 -15.62 0.57
C ASP A 211 -3.61 -14.63 0.66
N LEU A 212 -3.13 -14.35 1.88
CA LEU A 212 -1.94 -13.52 2.09
C LEU A 212 -0.71 -14.10 1.40
N LEU A 213 -0.64 -15.43 1.29
CA LEU A 213 0.38 -16.11 0.53
C LEU A 213 0.38 -15.70 -0.94
N ASP A 214 -0.70 -15.14 -1.48
CA ASP A 214 -0.91 -14.84 -2.90
C ASP A 214 -0.40 -13.47 -3.34
N ILE A 215 -0.11 -12.62 -2.36
CA ILE A 215 0.51 -11.32 -2.55
C ILE A 215 2.02 -11.53 -2.77
N GLY A 216 2.56 -10.90 -3.79
CA GLY A 216 4.00 -10.92 -4.08
C GLY A 216 4.74 -9.71 -3.52
N GLU A 217 4.03 -8.60 -3.30
CA GLU A 217 4.61 -7.34 -2.86
C GLU A 217 3.59 -6.48 -2.13
N VAL A 218 4.03 -5.74 -1.12
CA VAL A 218 3.23 -4.75 -0.39
C VAL A 218 3.88 -3.39 -0.52
N ILE A 219 3.10 -2.37 -0.88
CA ILE A 219 3.54 -0.97 -0.98
C ILE A 219 2.78 -0.15 0.06
N LEU A 220 3.52 0.50 0.96
CA LEU A 220 2.93 1.46 1.89
C LEU A 220 3.01 2.87 1.31
N LEU A 221 1.85 3.49 1.13
CA LEU A 221 1.65 4.84 0.61
C LEU A 221 1.15 5.75 1.74
N GLY A 222 1.40 7.06 1.65
CA GLY A 222 0.84 8.05 2.57
C GLY A 222 1.69 8.32 3.82
N GLY A 223 1.45 9.46 4.47
CA GLY A 223 2.30 9.95 5.56
C GLY A 223 2.28 9.06 6.82
N THR A 224 1.17 8.37 7.10
CA THR A 224 1.05 7.51 8.28
C THR A 224 1.90 6.24 8.13
N SER A 225 2.24 5.85 6.90
CA SER A 225 3.10 4.71 6.57
C SER A 225 4.56 4.86 7.00
N HIS A 226 4.98 6.06 7.43
CA HIS A 226 6.28 6.26 8.10
C HIS A 226 6.36 5.62 9.49
N THR A 227 5.22 5.26 10.09
CA THR A 227 5.17 4.70 11.44
C THR A 227 5.73 3.27 11.45
N PRO A 228 6.87 2.98 12.12
CA PRO A 228 7.50 1.66 12.06
C PRO A 228 6.59 0.53 12.55
N LYS A 229 5.80 0.79 13.60
CA LYS A 229 4.87 -0.19 14.17
C LYS A 229 3.83 -0.70 13.17
N ILE A 230 3.37 0.17 12.28
CA ILE A 230 2.41 -0.18 11.23
C ILE A 230 3.11 -1.03 10.17
N ALA A 231 4.28 -0.60 9.70
CA ALA A 231 5.04 -1.35 8.70
C ALA A 231 5.37 -2.77 9.16
N PHE A 232 5.88 -2.93 10.39
CA PHE A 232 6.14 -4.24 10.96
C PHE A 232 4.85 -5.04 11.23
N GLY A 233 3.78 -4.39 11.68
CA GLY A 233 2.48 -5.05 11.87
C GLY A 233 1.94 -5.64 10.56
N ILE A 234 2.03 -4.88 9.47
CA ILE A 234 1.65 -5.37 8.13
C ILE A 234 2.61 -6.47 7.68
N ALA A 235 3.92 -6.32 7.86
CA ALA A 235 4.90 -7.34 7.48
C ALA A 235 4.67 -8.69 8.16
N THR A 236 4.20 -8.70 9.42
CA THR A 236 3.88 -9.97 10.12
C THR A 236 2.72 -10.75 9.52
N LEU A 237 1.91 -10.14 8.64
CA LEU A 237 0.85 -10.84 7.91
C LEU A 237 1.40 -11.74 6.79
N PHE A 238 2.56 -11.39 6.23
CA PHE A 238 3.07 -11.99 5.01
C PHE A 238 4.27 -12.91 5.31
N PRO A 239 4.53 -13.92 4.46
CA PRO A 239 5.76 -14.70 4.56
C PRO A 239 6.99 -13.84 4.21
N ASP A 240 8.16 -14.24 4.71
CA ASP A 240 9.43 -13.52 4.52
C ASP A 240 9.82 -13.30 3.04
N SER A 241 9.22 -14.05 2.11
CA SER A 241 9.41 -13.87 0.66
C SER A 241 8.72 -12.63 0.09
N VAL A 242 7.78 -12.03 0.82
CA VAL A 242 7.04 -10.84 0.36
C VAL A 242 7.75 -9.58 0.83
N SER A 243 8.14 -8.75 -0.14
CA SER A 243 8.66 -7.42 0.17
C SER A 243 7.54 -6.54 0.73
N VAL A 244 7.78 -5.93 1.90
CA VAL A 244 6.98 -4.82 2.41
C VAL A 244 7.78 -3.54 2.25
N ASN A 245 7.38 -2.74 1.27
CA ASN A 245 8.07 -1.51 0.91
C ASN A 245 7.68 -0.38 1.85
N ALA A 246 8.50 -0.17 2.89
CA ALA A 246 8.44 0.96 3.79
C ALA A 246 9.84 1.28 4.34
N PRO A 247 10.15 2.54 4.71
CA PRO A 247 11.48 2.89 5.22
C PRO A 247 11.93 2.09 6.44
N ALA A 248 10.98 1.62 7.26
CA ALA A 248 11.26 0.83 8.46
C ALA A 248 11.61 -0.64 8.15
N THR A 249 11.19 -1.17 7.02
CA THR A 249 11.32 -2.59 6.65
C THR A 249 12.32 -2.82 5.51
N LEU A 250 12.53 -1.81 4.66
CA LEU A 250 13.39 -1.91 3.49
C LEU A 250 14.14 -0.59 3.24
N THR A 251 15.47 -0.67 3.15
CA THR A 251 16.34 0.52 2.98
C THR A 251 16.23 1.16 1.59
N THR A 252 15.84 0.39 0.58
CA THR A 252 15.65 0.87 -0.81
C THR A 252 14.23 1.40 -1.07
N ALA A 253 13.34 1.31 -0.08
CA ALA A 253 11.97 1.79 -0.19
C ALA A 253 11.93 3.28 -0.53
N LEU A 254 11.01 3.64 -1.42
CA LEU A 254 10.67 5.02 -1.67
C LEU A 254 9.97 5.63 -0.45
N ILE A 255 10.06 6.95 -0.35
CA ILE A 255 9.42 7.73 0.71
C ILE A 255 7.89 7.66 0.52
N PRO A 256 7.12 7.05 1.45
CA PRO A 256 5.69 6.82 1.28
C PRO A 256 4.86 8.08 1.03
N SER A 257 5.25 9.21 1.62
CA SER A 257 4.55 10.50 1.47
C SER A 257 4.79 11.18 0.13
N GLU A 258 5.78 10.76 -0.67
CA GLU A 258 6.11 11.36 -1.97
C GLU A 258 5.65 10.52 -3.15
N LEU A 259 5.25 9.27 -2.91
CA LEU A 259 4.95 8.29 -3.97
C LEU A 259 3.87 8.77 -4.95
N SER A 260 2.76 9.35 -4.47
CA SER A 260 1.70 9.87 -5.35
C SER A 260 2.18 11.02 -6.24
N ALA A 261 3.05 11.90 -5.73
CA ALA A 261 3.60 13.00 -6.51
C ALA A 261 4.64 12.50 -7.52
N ARG A 262 5.56 11.63 -7.09
CA ARG A 262 6.60 11.02 -7.95
C ARG A 262 5.98 10.25 -9.12
N SER A 263 4.94 9.48 -8.86
CA SER A 263 4.24 8.71 -9.89
C SER A 263 3.47 9.58 -10.88
N ALA A 264 2.83 10.65 -10.42
CA ALA A 264 2.21 11.65 -11.31
C ALA A 264 3.26 12.27 -12.24
N VAL A 265 4.46 12.57 -11.75
CA VAL A 265 5.57 13.08 -12.58
C VAL A 265 6.05 12.04 -13.59
N ILE A 266 6.22 10.77 -13.19
CA ILE A 266 6.58 9.69 -14.12
C ILE A 266 5.53 9.57 -15.22
N GLN A 267 4.24 9.55 -14.87
CA GLN A 267 3.16 9.47 -15.84
C GLN A 267 3.14 10.71 -16.76
N ALA A 268 3.28 11.91 -16.20
CA ALA A 268 3.35 13.15 -16.98
C ALA A 268 4.50 13.11 -17.98
N SER A 269 5.67 12.61 -17.57
CA SER A 269 6.83 12.47 -18.45
C SER A 269 6.59 11.48 -19.59
N LEU A 270 5.84 10.39 -19.35
CA LEU A 270 5.54 9.38 -20.37
C LEU A 270 4.57 9.90 -21.44
N ILE A 271 3.68 10.83 -21.08
CA ILE A 271 2.66 11.38 -21.98
C ILE A 271 2.98 12.80 -22.47
N ALA A 272 4.13 13.37 -22.10
CA ALA A 272 4.47 14.76 -22.37
C ALA A 272 4.51 15.13 -23.86
N GLU A 273 4.82 14.16 -24.73
CA GLU A 273 4.91 14.35 -26.19
C GLU A 273 3.63 13.93 -26.93
N PHE A 274 2.61 13.46 -26.21
CA PHE A 274 1.34 13.04 -26.80
C PHE A 274 0.39 14.23 -26.91
N ASN A 275 -0.42 14.27 -27.97
CA ASN A 275 -1.48 15.26 -28.06
C ASN A 275 -2.61 14.93 -27.09
N ASN A 276 -3.34 15.95 -26.63
CA ASN A 276 -4.44 15.79 -25.70
C ASN A 276 -5.55 14.86 -26.23
N GLU A 277 -5.76 14.79 -27.54
CA GLU A 277 -6.71 13.87 -28.16
C GLU A 277 -6.26 12.41 -28.02
N ASP A 278 -4.97 12.13 -28.22
CA ASP A 278 -4.40 10.78 -28.09
C ASP A 278 -4.47 10.29 -26.63
N ILE A 279 -4.19 11.17 -25.67
CA ILE A 279 -4.28 10.86 -24.24
C ILE A 279 -5.75 10.54 -23.86
N LYS A 280 -6.71 11.36 -24.33
CA LYS A 280 -8.14 11.13 -24.09
C LYS A 280 -8.61 9.82 -24.72
N GLN A 281 -8.19 9.53 -25.96
CA GLN A 281 -8.54 8.29 -26.64
C GLN A 281 -7.97 7.07 -25.91
N SER A 282 -6.73 7.17 -25.41
CA SER A 282 -6.05 6.09 -24.67
C SER A 282 -6.69 5.76 -23.32
N THR A 283 -7.39 6.72 -22.72
CA THR A 283 -8.12 6.53 -21.45
C THR A 283 -9.58 6.12 -21.64
N HIS A 284 -10.06 6.04 -22.90
CA HIS A 284 -11.43 5.64 -23.20
C HIS A 284 -11.70 4.20 -22.73
N PRO A 285 -12.91 3.89 -22.21
CA PRO A 285 -13.27 2.53 -21.79
C PRO A 285 -13.07 1.47 -22.87
N ALA A 286 -13.22 1.83 -24.15
CA ALA A 286 -12.96 0.92 -25.27
C ALA A 286 -11.49 0.46 -25.40
N VAL A 287 -10.54 1.19 -24.82
CA VAL A 287 -9.11 0.85 -24.80
C VAL A 287 -8.74 0.19 -23.46
N THR A 288 -9.29 0.70 -22.36
CA THR A 288 -8.91 0.27 -21.00
C THR A 288 -9.64 -0.98 -20.51
N ILE A 289 -10.80 -1.32 -21.10
CA ILE A 289 -11.53 -2.54 -20.78
C ILE A 289 -11.06 -3.65 -21.72
N ALA A 290 -10.45 -4.68 -21.14
CA ALA A 290 -10.03 -5.89 -21.84
C ALA A 290 -10.67 -7.12 -21.19
N PRO A 291 -10.85 -8.23 -21.93
CA PRO A 291 -11.24 -9.50 -21.33
C PRO A 291 -10.08 -10.06 -20.50
N TYR A 292 -10.37 -10.60 -19.31
CA TYR A 292 -9.39 -11.15 -18.39
C TYR A 292 -9.54 -12.67 -18.26
N LEU A 293 -8.41 -13.36 -18.07
CA LEU A 293 -8.43 -14.80 -17.74
C LEU A 293 -9.02 -15.05 -16.35
N SER A 294 -9.99 -15.97 -16.26
CA SER A 294 -10.56 -16.45 -15.00
C SER A 294 -9.58 -17.35 -14.24
N HIS A 295 -8.87 -18.21 -14.95
CA HIS A 295 -7.91 -19.17 -14.38
C HIS A 295 -6.53 -19.04 -15.06
N PRO A 296 -5.45 -19.43 -14.36
CA PRO A 296 -4.14 -19.48 -14.96
C PRO A 296 -4.09 -20.55 -16.06
N ILE A 297 -3.32 -20.27 -17.12
CA ILE A 297 -2.99 -21.22 -18.17
C ILE A 297 -1.54 -21.64 -17.98
N GLY A 298 -1.28 -22.94 -18.01
CA GLY A 298 0.06 -23.50 -17.84
C GLY A 298 0.34 -24.62 -18.82
N VAL A 299 1.55 -25.14 -18.71
CA VAL A 299 2.02 -26.29 -19.48
C VAL A 299 2.50 -27.40 -18.55
N VAL A 300 2.27 -28.64 -18.96
CA VAL A 300 2.81 -29.85 -18.34
C VAL A 300 3.68 -30.54 -19.37
N ILE A 301 4.92 -30.85 -18.98
CA ILE A 301 5.93 -31.45 -19.88
C ILE A 301 6.37 -32.79 -19.32
N GLY A 302 6.41 -33.78 -20.22
CA GLY A 302 6.82 -35.15 -19.90
C GLY A 302 5.80 -35.90 -19.05
N GLU A 303 6.21 -37.08 -18.59
CA GLU A 303 5.40 -37.95 -17.72
C GLU A 303 5.46 -37.56 -16.24
N ASP A 304 6.45 -36.75 -15.86
CA ASP A 304 6.76 -36.38 -14.47
C ASP A 304 5.73 -35.43 -13.84
N ASN A 305 4.65 -35.08 -14.57
CA ASN A 305 3.60 -34.14 -14.16
C ASN A 305 4.14 -32.78 -13.66
N SER A 306 5.35 -32.40 -14.09
CA SER A 306 5.91 -31.09 -13.78
C SER A 306 5.07 -30.02 -14.50
N SER A 307 4.43 -29.15 -13.72
CA SER A 307 3.53 -28.11 -14.24
C SER A 307 4.14 -26.73 -14.02
N GLN A 308 4.13 -25.91 -15.07
CA GLN A 308 4.57 -24.52 -15.01
C GLN A 308 3.42 -23.61 -15.46
N ALA A 309 3.06 -22.64 -14.61
CA ALA A 309 2.11 -21.61 -15.00
C ALA A 309 2.77 -20.64 -15.99
N MET A 310 2.05 -20.33 -17.07
CA MET A 310 2.50 -19.44 -18.13
C MET A 310 1.82 -18.09 -18.02
N LEU A 311 0.49 -18.10 -17.99
CA LEU A 311 -0.34 -16.93 -17.80
C LEU A 311 -1.06 -17.07 -16.46
N GLU A 312 -0.92 -16.09 -15.58
CA GLU A 312 -1.64 -16.09 -14.31
C GLU A 312 -3.10 -15.63 -14.51
N ALA A 313 -3.98 -15.97 -13.58
CA ALA A 313 -5.34 -15.42 -13.56
C ALA A 313 -5.30 -13.88 -13.51
N GLN A 314 -6.35 -13.25 -14.01
CA GLN A 314 -6.47 -11.79 -14.17
C GLN A 314 -5.45 -11.19 -15.14
N THR A 315 -4.91 -11.99 -16.06
CA THR A 315 -4.15 -11.46 -17.21
C THR A 315 -5.12 -10.98 -18.27
N ALA A 316 -4.98 -9.71 -18.68
CA ALA A 316 -5.80 -9.13 -19.75
C ALA A 316 -5.35 -9.65 -21.12
N ALA A 317 -6.31 -9.98 -21.99
CA ALA A 317 -6.04 -10.35 -23.37
C ALA A 317 -6.11 -9.12 -24.30
N PRO A 318 -5.28 -9.07 -25.36
CA PRO A 318 -4.33 -10.11 -25.79
C PRO A 318 -3.06 -10.16 -24.93
N ALA A 319 -2.59 -11.36 -24.61
CA ALA A 319 -1.35 -11.59 -23.87
C ALA A 319 -0.50 -12.69 -24.51
N ARG A 320 0.83 -12.55 -24.41
CA ARG A 320 1.80 -13.55 -24.87
C ARG A 320 2.83 -13.82 -23.78
N ARG A 321 3.18 -15.09 -23.59
CA ARG A 321 4.27 -15.55 -22.73
C ARG A 321 5.10 -16.57 -23.50
N ILE A 322 6.41 -16.50 -23.32
CA ILE A 322 7.37 -17.39 -23.96
C ILE A 322 8.23 -17.95 -22.84
N THR A 323 8.45 -19.25 -22.88
CA THR A 323 9.34 -19.95 -21.96
C THR A 323 10.16 -20.95 -22.77
N GLN A 324 11.35 -21.25 -22.28
CA GLN A 324 12.23 -22.26 -22.85
C GLN A 324 12.28 -23.44 -21.88
N PHE A 325 12.26 -24.65 -22.42
CA PHE A 325 12.36 -25.88 -21.65
C PHE A 325 13.57 -26.68 -22.13
N ASP A 326 14.41 -27.07 -21.18
CA ASP A 326 15.55 -27.94 -21.46
C ASP A 326 15.09 -29.39 -21.37
N ILE A 327 15.20 -30.12 -22.49
CA ILE A 327 14.77 -31.51 -22.60
C ILE A 327 15.99 -32.39 -22.35
N GLN A 328 15.89 -33.29 -21.36
CA GLN A 328 17.01 -34.17 -20.95
C GLN A 328 17.06 -35.50 -21.72
N SER A 329 16.08 -35.79 -22.58
CA SER A 329 15.98 -37.06 -23.34
C SER A 329 16.03 -36.82 -24.85
N ASP A 330 16.79 -37.64 -25.57
CA ASP A 330 16.68 -37.74 -27.04
C ASP A 330 15.35 -38.43 -27.40
N GLY A 331 14.39 -37.69 -27.97
CA GLY A 331 13.10 -38.25 -28.39
C GLY A 331 11.96 -37.24 -28.54
N ASP A 332 10.74 -37.75 -28.73
CA ASP A 332 9.51 -36.96 -28.83
C ASP A 332 9.15 -36.30 -27.49
N VAL A 333 8.68 -35.04 -27.55
CA VAL A 333 8.28 -34.27 -26.36
C VAL A 333 6.79 -33.96 -26.43
N ILE A 334 6.06 -34.40 -25.40
CA ILE A 334 4.65 -34.09 -25.23
C ILE A 334 4.53 -32.83 -24.37
N VAL A 335 3.90 -31.80 -24.94
CA VAL A 335 3.54 -30.56 -24.24
C VAL A 335 2.01 -30.51 -24.13
N ARG A 336 1.49 -30.59 -22.90
CA ARG A 336 0.05 -30.43 -22.64
C ARG A 336 -0.21 -29.02 -22.13
N ILE A 337 -1.11 -28.30 -22.77
CA ILE A 337 -1.59 -26.99 -22.29
C ILE A 337 -2.79 -27.26 -21.39
N CYS A 338 -2.74 -26.76 -20.17
CA CYS A 338 -3.74 -27.03 -19.14
C CYS A 338 -4.22 -25.74 -18.49
N GLU A 339 -5.45 -25.78 -17.98
CA GLU A 339 -5.96 -24.76 -17.07
C GLU A 339 -5.62 -25.17 -15.62
N GLY A 340 -5.07 -24.23 -14.86
CA GLY A 340 -4.65 -24.47 -13.49
C GLY A 340 -5.70 -24.05 -12.48
N ILE A 341 -5.86 -24.83 -11.42
CA ILE A 341 -6.59 -24.38 -10.23
C ILE A 341 -5.59 -24.08 -9.12
N ARG A 342 -5.79 -22.95 -8.46
CA ARG A 342 -4.98 -22.53 -7.32
C ARG A 342 -5.47 -23.26 -6.07
N GLU A 343 -4.57 -23.96 -5.39
CA GLU A 343 -4.90 -24.63 -4.13
C GLU A 343 -3.87 -24.29 -3.04
N ILE A 344 -4.37 -24.01 -1.83
CA ILE A 344 -3.53 -23.78 -0.65
C ILE A 344 -3.63 -25.02 0.22
N VAL A 345 -2.53 -25.77 0.27
CA VAL A 345 -2.44 -26.96 1.10
C VAL A 345 -1.94 -26.54 2.48
N VAL A 346 -2.79 -26.76 3.49
CA VAL A 346 -2.44 -26.48 4.89
C VAL A 346 -1.98 -27.77 5.54
N GLU A 347 -0.67 -27.94 5.64
CA GLU A 347 -0.06 -29.07 6.33
C GLU A 347 0.02 -28.78 7.83
N LYS A 348 -0.57 -29.66 8.66
CA LYS A 348 -0.41 -29.62 10.11
C LYS A 348 0.94 -30.27 10.45
N VAL A 349 1.93 -29.46 10.82
CA VAL A 349 3.22 -30.00 11.27
C VAL A 349 3.10 -30.29 12.76
N GLU A 350 3.09 -31.58 13.12
CA GLU A 350 3.23 -31.98 14.53
C GLU A 350 4.69 -31.83 14.96
N ARG A 351 4.92 -31.00 15.99
CA ARG A 351 6.26 -30.83 16.57
C ARG A 351 6.58 -32.08 17.40
N GLN A 352 7.50 -32.93 16.92
CA GLN A 352 8.03 -34.01 17.76
C GLN A 352 8.79 -33.38 18.93
N VAL A 353 8.29 -33.62 20.15
CA VAL A 353 9.04 -33.31 21.37
C VAL A 353 10.03 -34.44 21.52
N ASN A 354 11.29 -34.21 21.14
CA ASN A 354 12.37 -35.15 21.48
C ASN A 354 12.47 -35.20 23.01
N GLY A 355 12.12 -36.36 23.56
CA GLY A 355 12.18 -36.62 24.98
C GLY A 355 13.59 -36.93 25.41
N GLU A 356 14.19 -36.01 26.16
CA GLU A 356 15.15 -36.35 27.21
C GLU A 356 14.61 -35.85 28.56
N LYS A 357 14.90 -36.64 29.59
CA LYS A 357 14.12 -36.87 30.81
C LYS A 357 13.91 -35.64 31.70
N GLY A 358 12.71 -35.54 32.31
CA GLY A 358 12.54 -34.98 33.66
C GLY A 358 11.43 -33.94 33.86
N ARG A 359 10.43 -34.34 34.67
CA ARG A 359 9.38 -33.54 35.35
C ARG A 359 8.19 -33.00 34.54
N MET A 360 7.02 -33.56 34.88
CA MET A 360 5.67 -33.07 34.58
C MET A 360 5.48 -31.61 35.00
N ILE A 361 5.21 -30.72 34.04
CA ILE A 361 4.29 -29.59 34.19
C ILE A 361 3.56 -29.42 32.85
N GLY A 362 2.23 -29.38 32.89
CA GLY A 362 1.34 -29.39 31.73
C GLY A 362 1.71 -28.33 30.68
N LYS A 363 2.13 -28.78 29.49
CA LYS A 363 2.37 -27.92 28.33
C LYS A 363 1.19 -28.02 27.36
N LYS A 364 0.45 -26.92 27.20
CA LYS A 364 -0.45 -26.69 26.07
C LYS A 364 0.29 -27.03 24.77
N ARG A 365 -0.20 -28.02 24.02
CA ARG A 365 0.23 -28.33 22.65
C ARG A 365 0.01 -27.08 21.78
N MET A 366 1.07 -26.34 21.47
CA MET A 366 1.00 -25.26 20.49
C MET A 366 1.14 -25.88 19.10
N LYS A 367 0.01 -25.99 18.39
CA LYS A 367 -0.05 -26.48 17.01
C LYS A 367 0.44 -25.37 16.08
N MET A 368 1.46 -25.62 15.28
CA MET A 368 1.88 -24.74 14.18
C MET A 368 1.26 -25.30 12.88
N MET A 369 0.51 -24.47 12.16
CA MET A 369 0.01 -24.80 10.82
C MET A 369 0.99 -24.22 9.81
N LYS A 370 1.49 -25.04 8.88
CA LYS A 370 2.37 -24.60 7.80
C LYS A 370 1.53 -24.58 6.52
N ARG A 371 1.32 -23.39 5.96
CA ARG A 371 0.60 -23.23 4.69
C ARG A 371 1.60 -23.28 3.53
N ARG A 372 1.30 -24.06 2.49
CA ARG A 372 2.11 -24.15 1.27
C ARG A 372 1.20 -24.01 0.06
N ARG A 373 1.67 -23.27 -0.96
CA ARG A 373 1.00 -23.22 -2.26
C ARG A 373 1.23 -24.56 -2.99
N LYS A 374 0.18 -25.15 -3.55
CA LYS A 374 0.28 -26.27 -4.50
C LYS A 374 -0.48 -25.87 -5.77
N LYS A 375 0.14 -26.04 -6.93
CA LYS A 375 -0.52 -25.82 -8.22
C LYS A 375 -0.98 -27.20 -8.74
N SER A 376 -2.27 -27.31 -9.03
CA SER A 376 -2.91 -28.53 -9.55
C SER A 376 -3.35 -28.24 -10.99
N ALA A 377 -2.95 -29.06 -11.95
CA ALA A 377 -3.37 -28.92 -13.35
C ALA A 377 -4.60 -29.80 -13.63
N ILE A 378 -5.60 -29.26 -14.32
CA ILE A 378 -6.67 -30.05 -14.92
C ILE A 378 -6.39 -30.12 -16.42
N ALA A 379 -6.13 -31.32 -16.92
CA ALA A 379 -6.03 -31.58 -18.35
C ALA A 379 -7.42 -31.91 -18.89
N TYR A 380 -7.82 -31.25 -19.97
CA TYR A 380 -9.04 -31.56 -20.72
C TYR A 380 -8.72 -32.42 -21.94
#